data_AF-A0A945DJQ3-F1
#
_entry.id   AF-A0A945DJQ3-F1
#
_cell.length_a   1.000
_cell.length_b   1.000
_cell.length_c   1.000
_cell.angle_alpha   90.00
_cell.angle_beta   90.00
_cell.angle_gamma   90.00
#
_symmetry.space_group_name_H-M   'P 1'
#
loop_
_entity.id
_entity.type
_entity.pdbx_description
1 polymer ?
#
loop_
_entity_poly.entity_id
_entity_poly.type
_entity_poly.pdbx_seq_one_letter_code
_entity_poly.pdbx_strand_id
1 'polypeptide(L)'
;MINASLLKNLIWEPNWADSAGKACLSVDLSEANYSSEEVQAISQWLRRQPVPVIGLLNNDKRMLDAVDLIAETDSEVERLASFIDQHPQASAVLVQVTRVTMSLPVIAALTVESLGYATLQGGEEFSRWLSGQNKTKVGDSDISAPVLMERTGSELRILLNSPSNRNALSVSMRDGLSEAFSLVAMDDSIERVVVSGAGSCFSAGGDLTEFGVSKDVAEAHRIRQLKMPAQYLAEHAGRYSFNLH
;
A
#
# COMPACT_ATOMS: atom_id res chain seq x y z
N MET A 1 -9.26 21.35 -14.07
CA MET A 1 -10.19 21.04 -12.97
C MET A 1 -11.60 20.90 -13.54
N ILE A 2 -12.40 19.97 -13.04
CA ILE A 2 -13.83 19.82 -13.40
C ILE A 2 -14.63 20.64 -12.40
N ASN A 3 -15.42 21.60 -12.88
CA ASN A 3 -16.31 22.39 -12.02
C ASN A 3 -17.62 21.64 -11.71
N ALA A 4 -18.40 22.16 -10.77
CA ALA A 4 -19.66 21.57 -10.32
C ALA A 4 -20.66 21.30 -11.47
N SER A 5 -20.81 22.24 -12.39
CA SER A 5 -21.74 22.12 -13.53
C SER A 5 -21.37 20.98 -14.47
N LEU A 6 -20.08 20.81 -14.76
CA LEU A 6 -19.60 19.72 -15.61
C LEU A 6 -19.68 18.37 -14.89
N LEU A 7 -19.41 18.34 -13.58
CA LEU A 7 -19.49 17.13 -12.76
C LEU A 7 -20.89 16.49 -12.81
N LYS A 8 -21.95 17.29 -12.74
CA LYS A 8 -23.35 16.80 -12.83
C LYS A 8 -23.69 16.09 -14.14
N ASN A 9 -23.01 16.43 -15.24
CA ASN A 9 -23.21 15.78 -16.53
C ASN A 9 -22.35 14.52 -16.68
N LEU A 10 -21.16 14.52 -16.08
CA LEU A 10 -20.20 13.43 -16.21
C LEU A 10 -20.54 12.19 -15.38
N ILE A 11 -21.40 12.31 -14.36
CA ILE A 11 -21.81 11.13 -13.56
C ILE A 11 -22.44 10.00 -14.39
N TRP A 12 -22.98 10.33 -15.56
CA TRP A 12 -23.59 9.39 -16.49
C TRP A 12 -22.59 8.66 -17.39
N GLU A 13 -21.34 9.15 -17.47
CA GLU A 13 -20.26 8.53 -18.23
C GLU A 13 -19.36 7.71 -17.28
N PRO A 14 -19.43 6.37 -17.29
CA PRO A 14 -18.59 5.54 -16.45
C PRO A 14 -17.12 5.51 -16.86
N ASN A 15 -16.80 5.77 -18.13
CA ASN A 15 -15.44 5.63 -18.67
C ASN A 15 -14.79 6.97 -19.02
N TRP A 16 -15.10 8.03 -18.25
CA TRP A 16 -14.61 9.39 -18.47
C TRP A 16 -13.11 9.49 -18.78
N ALA A 17 -12.28 8.68 -18.09
CA ALA A 17 -10.82 8.74 -18.23
C ALA A 17 -10.32 8.47 -19.67
N ASP A 18 -11.01 7.61 -20.43
CA ASP A 18 -10.64 7.27 -21.82
C ASP A 18 -10.76 8.48 -22.76
N SER A 19 -11.66 9.42 -22.44
CA SER A 19 -11.90 10.62 -23.25
C SER A 19 -10.97 11.80 -22.95
N ALA A 20 -10.31 11.81 -21.78
CA ALA A 20 -9.60 12.99 -21.28
C ALA A 20 -8.06 12.86 -21.32
N GLY A 21 -7.52 11.64 -21.39
CA GLY A 21 -6.07 11.39 -21.43
C GLY A 21 -5.29 11.89 -20.21
N LYS A 22 -5.96 12.05 -19.06
CA LYS A 22 -5.35 12.58 -17.82
C LYS A 22 -5.02 11.47 -16.84
N ALA A 23 -3.89 11.61 -16.14
CA ALA A 23 -3.45 10.67 -15.10
C ALA A 23 -4.25 10.76 -13.79
N CYS A 24 -5.01 11.85 -13.59
CA CYS A 24 -5.86 12.05 -12.43
C CYS A 24 -7.12 12.85 -12.76
N LEU A 25 -8.06 12.83 -11.83
CA LEU A 25 -9.30 13.59 -11.87
C LEU A 25 -9.28 14.67 -10.79
N SER A 26 -9.17 15.93 -11.18
CA SER A 26 -9.33 17.05 -10.25
C SER A 26 -10.75 17.59 -10.30
N VAL A 27 -11.47 17.52 -9.19
CA VAL A 27 -12.84 18.04 -9.05
C VAL A 27 -12.85 19.24 -8.10
N ASP A 28 -13.46 20.31 -8.58
CA ASP A 28 -13.85 21.40 -7.71
C ASP A 28 -15.12 21.00 -6.97
N LEU A 29 -15.00 20.81 -5.67
CA LEU A 29 -16.15 20.55 -4.80
C LEU A 29 -16.64 21.84 -4.14
N SER A 30 -15.94 22.96 -4.32
CA SER A 30 -16.38 24.28 -3.89
C SER A 30 -17.50 24.78 -4.80
N GLU A 31 -18.51 25.42 -4.22
CA GLU A 31 -19.66 25.99 -4.95
C GLU A 31 -20.70 25.01 -5.55
N ALA A 32 -21.25 24.11 -4.75
CA ALA A 32 -22.55 23.52 -5.10
C ALA A 32 -23.41 23.12 -3.90
N ASN A 33 -24.63 23.65 -3.86
CA ASN A 33 -25.71 23.17 -3.01
C ASN A 33 -26.24 21.84 -3.59
N TYR A 34 -25.45 20.78 -3.47
CA TYR A 34 -25.88 19.44 -3.87
C TYR A 34 -26.94 18.90 -2.91
N SER A 35 -28.00 18.30 -3.46
CA SER A 35 -28.95 17.51 -2.67
C SER A 35 -28.26 16.27 -2.09
N SER A 36 -28.85 15.63 -1.09
CA SER A 36 -28.30 14.40 -0.51
C SER A 36 -28.19 13.27 -1.54
N GLU A 37 -29.15 13.18 -2.47
CA GLU A 37 -29.13 12.21 -3.57
C GLU A 37 -28.00 12.50 -4.56
N GLU A 38 -27.78 13.79 -4.91
CA GLU A 38 -26.67 14.20 -5.76
C GLU A 38 -25.31 13.89 -5.11
N VAL A 39 -25.17 14.17 -3.80
CA VAL A 39 -23.97 13.85 -3.02
C VAL A 39 -23.67 12.36 -3.08
N GLN A 40 -24.68 11.51 -2.90
CA GLN A 40 -24.53 10.07 -2.94
C GLN A 40 -24.12 9.58 -4.34
N ALA A 41 -24.80 10.06 -5.39
CA ALA A 41 -24.53 9.68 -6.77
C ALA A 41 -23.11 10.10 -7.21
N ILE A 42 -22.72 11.34 -6.91
CA ILE A 42 -21.37 11.85 -7.20
C ILE A 42 -20.32 11.05 -6.41
N SER A 43 -20.54 10.82 -5.11
CA SER A 43 -19.61 10.05 -4.27
C SER A 43 -19.39 8.62 -4.77
N GLN A 44 -20.45 7.97 -5.28
CA GLN A 44 -20.33 6.65 -5.90
C GLN A 44 -19.55 6.73 -7.22
N TRP A 45 -19.80 7.77 -8.01
CA TRP A 45 -19.11 7.99 -9.28
C TRP A 45 -17.62 8.30 -9.11
N LEU A 46 -17.23 9.10 -8.11
CA LEU A 46 -15.82 9.42 -7.84
C LEU A 46 -15.03 8.18 -7.42
N ARG A 47 -15.60 7.35 -6.54
CA ARG A 47 -14.93 6.14 -6.03
C ARG A 47 -14.65 5.07 -7.10
N ARG A 48 -15.41 5.04 -8.19
CA ARG A 48 -15.20 4.09 -9.29
C ARG A 48 -14.16 4.53 -10.31
N GLN A 49 -13.61 5.74 -10.21
CA GLN A 49 -12.66 6.23 -11.21
C GLN A 49 -11.36 5.43 -11.16
N PRO A 50 -10.79 4.99 -12.30
CA PRO A 50 -9.58 4.15 -12.30
C PRO A 50 -8.29 4.93 -11.97
N VAL A 51 -8.41 6.24 -11.74
CA VAL A 51 -7.30 7.17 -11.48
C VAL A 51 -7.50 7.89 -10.14
N PRO A 52 -6.44 8.51 -9.59
CA PRO A 52 -6.56 9.33 -8.40
C PRO A 52 -7.56 10.48 -8.60
N VAL A 53 -8.35 10.74 -7.58
CA VAL A 53 -9.30 11.85 -7.51
C VAL A 53 -8.79 12.86 -6.49
N ILE A 54 -8.53 14.08 -6.96
CA ILE A 54 -8.15 15.22 -6.14
C ILE A 54 -9.39 16.10 -5.96
N GLY A 55 -9.87 16.24 -4.73
CA GLY A 55 -10.91 17.20 -4.38
C GLY A 55 -10.33 18.51 -3.90
N LEU A 56 -10.71 19.63 -4.52
CA LEU A 56 -10.48 20.95 -3.95
C LEU A 56 -11.45 21.16 -2.78
N LEU A 57 -10.93 21.53 -1.61
CA LEU A 57 -11.66 21.61 -0.35
C LEU A 57 -12.79 22.63 -0.42
N ASN A 58 -13.96 22.22 0.10
CA ASN A 58 -15.12 23.07 0.33
C ASN A 58 -15.44 23.16 1.84
N ASN A 59 -16.25 24.15 2.22
CA ASN A 59 -16.98 24.16 3.48
C ASN A 59 -17.89 22.93 3.64
N ASP A 60 -18.39 22.37 2.53
CA ASP A 60 -19.18 21.14 2.52
C ASP A 60 -18.29 19.89 2.49
N LYS A 61 -18.25 19.18 3.62
CA LYS A 61 -17.40 18.00 3.84
C LYS A 61 -18.07 16.67 3.49
N ARG A 62 -19.28 16.69 2.93
CA ARG A 62 -20.08 15.47 2.69
C ARG A 62 -19.49 14.51 1.65
N MET A 63 -18.53 14.96 0.83
CA MET A 63 -17.89 14.15 -0.22
C MET A 63 -16.39 13.86 0.04
N LEU A 64 -15.85 14.20 1.21
CA LEU A 64 -14.41 13.99 1.47
C LEU A 64 -14.00 12.52 1.40
N ASP A 65 -14.85 11.61 1.85
CA ASP A 65 -14.58 10.16 1.80
C ASP A 65 -14.71 9.56 0.37
N ALA A 66 -15.03 10.38 -0.62
CA ALA A 66 -15.18 9.97 -2.02
C ALA A 66 -13.98 10.35 -2.91
N VAL A 67 -13.01 11.10 -2.38
CA VAL A 67 -11.77 11.49 -3.08
C VAL A 67 -10.56 10.81 -2.41
N ASP A 68 -9.44 10.69 -3.12
CA ASP A 68 -8.21 10.10 -2.53
C ASP A 68 -7.31 11.16 -1.91
N LEU A 69 -7.37 12.38 -2.45
CA LEU A 69 -6.53 13.50 -2.06
C LEU A 69 -7.39 14.74 -1.89
N ILE A 70 -7.10 15.52 -0.86
CA ILE A 70 -7.73 16.80 -0.59
C ILE A 70 -6.68 17.88 -0.78
N ALA A 71 -7.02 18.90 -1.54
CA ALA A 71 -6.20 20.10 -1.73
C ALA A 71 -6.96 21.32 -1.22
N GLU A 72 -6.28 22.28 -0.61
CA GLU A 72 -6.90 23.51 -0.10
C GLU A 72 -6.90 24.64 -1.13
N THR A 73 -6.04 24.56 -2.15
CA THR A 73 -5.89 25.60 -3.18
C THR A 73 -5.70 25.01 -4.57
N ASP A 74 -6.01 25.79 -5.61
CA ASP A 74 -5.74 25.41 -7.00
C ASP A 74 -4.27 25.07 -7.24
N SER A 75 -3.35 25.83 -6.61
CA SER A 75 -1.91 25.58 -6.71
C SER A 75 -1.51 24.23 -6.12
N GLU A 76 -2.17 23.80 -5.04
CA GLU A 76 -1.94 22.48 -4.47
C GLU A 76 -2.51 21.37 -5.37
N VAL A 77 -3.68 21.58 -5.99
CA VAL A 77 -4.23 20.65 -6.99
C VAL A 77 -3.23 20.47 -8.14
N GLU A 78 -2.68 21.55 -8.69
CA GLU A 78 -1.68 21.50 -9.76
C GLU A 78 -0.41 20.77 -9.34
N ARG A 79 0.06 21.01 -8.11
CA ARG A 79 1.22 20.31 -7.56
C ARG A 79 0.98 18.80 -7.44
N LEU A 80 -0.16 18.39 -6.87
CA LEU A 80 -0.51 16.98 -6.72
C LEU A 80 -0.67 16.30 -8.09
N ALA A 81 -1.36 16.96 -9.03
CA ALA A 81 -1.52 16.46 -10.39
C ALA A 81 -0.15 16.27 -11.08
N SER A 82 0.78 17.22 -10.93
CA SER A 82 2.13 17.12 -11.48
C SER A 82 2.95 15.95 -10.90
N PHE A 83 2.76 15.60 -9.62
CA PHE A 83 3.37 14.39 -9.06
C PHE A 83 2.75 13.11 -9.62
N ILE A 84 1.43 13.08 -9.80
CA ILE A 84 0.74 11.94 -10.38
C ILE A 84 1.12 11.75 -11.86
N ASP A 85 1.28 12.84 -12.62
CA ASP A 85 1.70 12.79 -14.02
C ASP A 85 3.11 12.19 -14.21
N GLN A 86 3.97 12.24 -13.19
CA GLN A 86 5.29 11.59 -13.22
C GLN A 86 5.20 10.07 -13.04
N HIS A 87 4.15 9.58 -12.36
CA HIS A 87 3.95 8.18 -12.00
C HIS A 87 2.47 7.73 -12.18
N PRO A 88 1.86 7.95 -13.36
CA PRO A 88 0.43 7.75 -13.57
C PRO A 88 -0.05 6.33 -13.27
N GLN A 89 0.71 5.30 -13.69
CA GLN A 89 0.36 3.90 -13.48
C GLN A 89 0.47 3.55 -11.99
N ALA A 90 1.54 3.98 -11.33
CA ALA A 90 1.72 3.74 -9.90
C ALA A 90 0.63 4.39 -9.05
N SER A 91 0.30 5.66 -9.35
CA SER A 91 -0.76 6.36 -8.63
C SER A 91 -2.14 5.73 -8.87
N ALA A 92 -2.45 5.32 -10.11
CA ALA A 92 -3.71 4.66 -10.44
C ALA A 92 -3.89 3.32 -9.71
N VAL A 93 -2.86 2.47 -9.70
CA VAL A 93 -2.92 1.17 -8.98
C VAL A 93 -3.03 1.40 -7.48
N LEU A 94 -2.28 2.36 -6.92
CA LEU A 94 -2.32 2.67 -5.49
C LEU A 94 -3.74 2.99 -5.01
N VAL A 95 -4.43 3.93 -5.65
CA VAL A 95 -5.78 4.33 -5.22
C VAL A 95 -6.79 3.20 -5.40
N GLN A 96 -6.68 2.42 -6.47
CA GLN A 96 -7.57 1.28 -6.71
C GLN A 96 -7.37 0.18 -5.65
N VAL A 97 -6.12 -0.17 -5.34
CA VAL A 97 -5.80 -1.13 -4.27
C VAL A 97 -6.36 -0.62 -2.95
N THR A 98 -6.03 0.60 -2.52
CA THR A 98 -6.47 1.14 -1.23
C THR A 98 -7.99 1.20 -1.10
N ARG A 99 -8.71 1.68 -2.13
CA ARG A 99 -10.17 1.75 -2.10
C ARG A 99 -10.81 0.37 -1.94
N VAL A 100 -10.25 -0.65 -2.61
CA VAL A 100 -10.77 -2.02 -2.55
C VAL A 100 -10.42 -2.66 -1.20
N THR A 101 -9.16 -2.60 -0.79
CA THR A 101 -8.66 -3.31 0.40
C THR A 101 -9.31 -2.84 1.70
N MET A 102 -9.69 -1.55 1.80
CA MET A 102 -10.40 -1.00 2.96
C MET A 102 -11.74 -1.70 3.26
N SER A 103 -12.34 -2.36 2.26
CA SER A 103 -13.62 -3.08 2.42
C SER A 103 -13.47 -4.59 2.56
N LEU A 104 -12.25 -5.12 2.44
CA LEU A 104 -11.99 -6.56 2.38
C LEU A 104 -11.49 -7.11 3.72
N PRO A 105 -11.77 -8.39 4.03
CA PRO A 105 -11.04 -9.11 5.06
C PRO A 105 -9.54 -9.10 4.79
N VAL A 106 -8.73 -9.04 5.85
CA VAL A 106 -7.25 -8.87 5.76
C VAL A 106 -6.60 -9.83 4.76
N ILE A 107 -6.96 -11.12 4.78
CA ILE A 107 -6.38 -12.11 3.86
C ILE A 107 -6.70 -11.78 2.39
N ALA A 108 -7.95 -11.40 2.08
CA ALA A 108 -8.33 -11.00 0.73
C ALA A 108 -7.65 -9.68 0.32
N ALA A 109 -7.53 -8.74 1.25
CA ALA A 109 -6.81 -7.48 1.03
C ALA A 109 -5.34 -7.73 0.66
N LEU A 110 -4.65 -8.62 1.38
CA LEU A 110 -3.26 -8.99 1.10
C LEU A 110 -3.08 -9.64 -0.28
N THR A 111 -4.07 -10.40 -0.76
CA THR A 111 -4.08 -10.92 -2.14
C THR A 111 -4.17 -9.77 -3.15
N VAL A 112 -5.08 -8.81 -2.94
CA VAL A 112 -5.24 -7.64 -3.82
C VAL A 112 -3.97 -6.77 -3.83
N GLU A 113 -3.36 -6.51 -2.67
CA GLU A 113 -2.08 -5.79 -2.60
C GLU A 113 -0.99 -6.50 -3.38
N SER A 114 -0.91 -7.83 -3.27
CA SER A 114 0.07 -8.64 -3.99
C SER A 114 -0.12 -8.59 -5.51
N LEU A 115 -1.38 -8.58 -5.98
CA LEU A 115 -1.72 -8.39 -7.39
C LEU A 115 -1.39 -6.97 -7.88
N GLY A 116 -1.68 -5.95 -7.07
CA GLY A 116 -1.29 -4.57 -7.34
C GLY A 116 0.23 -4.44 -7.50
N TYR A 117 0.99 -5.06 -6.60
CA TYR A 117 2.44 -5.07 -6.66
C TYR A 117 2.98 -5.80 -7.90
N ALA A 118 2.38 -6.94 -8.29
CA ALA A 118 2.74 -7.63 -9.53
C ALA A 118 2.44 -6.79 -10.78
N THR A 119 1.30 -6.09 -10.78
CA THR A 119 0.91 -5.15 -11.84
C THR A 119 1.94 -4.04 -11.99
N LEU A 120 2.38 -3.45 -10.87
CA LEU A 120 3.40 -2.40 -10.86
C LEU A 120 4.77 -2.90 -11.32
N GLN A 121 5.22 -4.04 -10.81
CA GLN A 121 6.52 -4.60 -11.17
C GLN A 121 6.61 -5.06 -12.64
N GLY A 122 5.48 -5.37 -13.26
CA GLY A 122 5.41 -5.67 -14.69
C GLY A 122 5.37 -4.43 -15.59
N GLY A 123 5.23 -3.23 -15.01
CA GLY A 123 5.02 -1.98 -15.75
C GLY A 123 6.31 -1.26 -16.18
N GLU A 124 6.12 -0.27 -17.07
CA GLU A 124 7.20 0.56 -17.59
C GLU A 124 7.78 1.50 -16.53
N GLU A 125 6.96 2.02 -15.63
CA GLU A 125 7.40 2.93 -14.56
C GLU A 125 8.38 2.24 -13.62
N PHE A 126 8.08 1.00 -13.23
CA PHE A 126 8.99 0.20 -12.43
C PHE A 126 10.28 -0.12 -13.18
N SER A 127 10.18 -0.48 -14.47
CA SER A 127 11.35 -0.74 -15.32
C SER A 127 12.27 0.49 -15.41
N ARG A 128 11.69 1.68 -15.59
CA ARG A 128 12.41 2.97 -15.61
C ARG A 128 13.07 3.25 -14.27
N TRP A 129 12.31 3.14 -13.18
CA TRP A 129 12.84 3.31 -11.82
C TRP A 129 14.00 2.36 -11.54
N LEU A 130 13.86 1.08 -11.88
CA LEU A 130 14.86 0.04 -11.64
C LEU A 130 16.17 0.32 -12.41
N SER A 131 16.08 0.87 -13.63
CA SER A 131 17.26 1.24 -14.41
C SER A 131 18.06 2.40 -13.81
N GLY A 132 17.41 3.27 -13.03
CA GLY A 132 18.04 4.39 -12.33
C GLY A 132 18.58 4.04 -10.93
N GLN A 133 18.33 2.83 -10.42
CA GLN A 133 18.77 2.43 -9.08
C GLN A 133 20.22 1.93 -9.09
N ASN A 134 21.07 2.58 -8.30
CA ASN A 134 22.39 2.04 -7.95
C ASN A 134 22.20 0.92 -6.93
N LYS A 135 22.34 -0.33 -7.38
CA LYS A 135 22.28 -1.53 -6.53
C LYS A 135 23.54 -1.65 -5.68
N THR A 136 23.66 -0.84 -4.64
CA THR A 136 24.69 -1.05 -3.63
C THR A 136 24.21 -2.15 -2.70
N LYS A 137 24.61 -3.39 -2.96
CA LYS A 137 24.35 -4.51 -2.06
C LYS A 137 25.21 -4.32 -0.81
N VAL A 138 24.65 -3.71 0.23
CA VAL A 138 25.25 -3.79 1.56
C VAL A 138 25.04 -5.23 2.00
N GLY A 139 26.13 -6.01 1.96
CA GLY A 139 26.08 -7.45 2.10
C GLY A 139 25.42 -7.87 3.42
N ASP A 140 24.51 -8.83 3.32
CA ASP A 140 23.94 -9.61 4.43
C ASP A 140 25.00 -10.56 5.05
N SER A 141 26.29 -10.24 4.90
CA SER A 141 27.38 -11.23 4.91
C SER A 141 27.82 -11.72 6.28
N ASP A 142 27.22 -11.27 7.38
CA ASP A 142 27.64 -11.65 8.74
C ASP A 142 26.50 -11.93 9.72
N ILE A 143 25.23 -11.95 9.28
CA ILE A 143 24.11 -12.22 10.18
C ILE A 143 23.62 -13.66 9.99
N SER A 144 23.96 -14.53 10.93
CA SER A 144 23.52 -15.94 10.91
C SER A 144 22.02 -16.12 11.17
N ALA A 145 21.35 -15.12 11.77
CA ALA A 145 19.93 -15.15 12.09
C ALA A 145 19.29 -13.74 11.97
N PRO A 146 18.55 -13.44 10.88
CA PRO A 146 17.91 -12.14 10.67
C PRO A 146 16.68 -11.92 11.56
N VAL A 147 16.18 -12.99 12.19
CA VAL A 147 15.12 -12.95 13.19
C VAL A 147 15.61 -13.68 14.43
N LEU A 148 15.56 -13.02 15.58
CA LEU A 148 15.87 -13.62 16.88
C LEU A 148 14.59 -13.79 17.68
N MET A 149 14.49 -14.90 18.42
CA MET A 149 13.35 -15.24 19.26
C MET A 149 13.79 -15.50 20.69
N GLU A 150 13.13 -14.89 21.66
CA GLU A 150 13.33 -15.13 23.08
C GLU A 150 11.98 -15.33 23.77
N ARG A 151 11.81 -16.44 24.50
CA ARG A 151 10.57 -16.76 25.19
C ARG A 151 10.73 -16.68 26.70
N THR A 152 9.83 -15.95 27.36
CA THR A 152 9.72 -15.90 28.83
C THR A 152 8.28 -16.19 29.23
N GLY A 153 8.01 -17.38 29.78
CA GLY A 153 6.65 -17.80 30.12
C GLY A 153 5.74 -17.87 28.89
N SER A 154 4.61 -17.15 28.92
CA SER A 154 3.66 -17.03 27.80
C SER A 154 3.98 -15.88 26.83
N GLU A 155 5.06 -15.13 27.04
CA GLU A 155 5.52 -14.06 26.14
C GLU A 155 6.64 -14.55 25.20
N LEU A 156 6.48 -14.29 23.90
CA LEU A 156 7.52 -14.43 22.88
C LEU A 156 7.98 -13.05 22.39
N ARG A 157 9.28 -12.80 22.43
CA ARG A 157 9.91 -11.61 21.85
C ARG A 157 10.54 -11.98 20.53
N ILE A 158 10.17 -11.26 19.47
CA ILE A 158 10.72 -11.39 18.12
C ILE A 158 11.49 -10.12 17.80
N LEU A 159 12.76 -10.25 17.44
CA LEU A 159 13.62 -9.13 17.07
C LEU A 159 14.04 -9.26 15.61
N LEU A 160 13.70 -8.27 14.77
CA LEU A 160 14.27 -8.10 13.44
C LEU A 160 15.72 -7.67 13.61
N ASN A 161 16.66 -8.51 13.20
CA ASN A 161 18.08 -8.41 13.50
C ASN A 161 18.91 -8.22 12.22
N SER A 162 18.60 -7.20 11.44
CA SER A 162 19.45 -6.75 10.31
C SER A 162 19.59 -5.21 10.31
N PRO A 163 20.18 -4.62 11.36
CA PRO A 163 20.23 -3.16 11.50
C PRO A 163 21.04 -2.47 10.39
N SER A 164 22.00 -3.17 9.78
CA SER A 164 22.84 -2.65 8.70
C SER A 164 22.06 -2.28 7.43
N ASN A 165 20.97 -3.01 7.14
CA ASN A 165 20.06 -2.73 6.03
C ASN A 165 18.73 -2.12 6.49
N ARG A 166 18.67 -1.62 7.74
CA ARG A 166 17.46 -1.10 8.38
C ARG A 166 16.34 -2.14 8.47
N ASN A 167 16.68 -3.39 8.77
CA ASN A 167 15.75 -4.51 8.93
C ASN A 167 14.84 -4.69 7.72
N ALA A 168 15.40 -4.58 6.52
CA ALA A 168 14.67 -4.79 5.27
C ALA A 168 14.12 -6.23 5.21
N LEU A 169 12.92 -6.38 4.66
CA LEU A 169 12.23 -7.65 4.48
C LEU A 169 12.82 -8.42 3.30
N SER A 170 14.08 -8.84 3.41
CA SER A 170 14.76 -9.76 2.48
C SER A 170 14.11 -11.15 2.48
N VAL A 171 14.51 -12.06 1.58
CA VAL A 171 14.08 -13.46 1.60
C VAL A 171 14.38 -14.08 2.97
N SER A 172 15.60 -13.91 3.48
CA SER A 172 16.02 -14.48 4.77
C SER A 172 15.19 -13.95 5.95
N MET A 173 14.89 -12.65 5.96
CA MET A 173 14.02 -12.03 6.96
C MET A 173 12.58 -12.57 6.87
N ARG A 174 12.03 -12.71 5.65
CA ARG A 174 10.66 -13.24 5.44
C ARG A 174 10.56 -14.71 5.84
N ASP A 175 11.58 -15.52 5.57
CA ASP A 175 11.63 -16.92 5.97
C ASP A 175 11.69 -17.03 7.51
N GLY A 176 12.55 -16.25 8.18
CA GLY A 176 12.62 -16.21 9.65
C GLY A 176 11.33 -15.72 10.32
N LEU A 177 10.64 -14.73 9.73
CA LEU A 177 9.34 -14.28 10.22
C LEU A 177 8.25 -15.34 10.02
N SER A 178 8.30 -16.08 8.91
CA SER A 178 7.37 -17.19 8.67
C SER A 178 7.53 -18.28 9.73
N GLU A 179 8.77 -18.65 10.05
CA GLU A 179 9.06 -19.60 11.13
C GLU A 179 8.52 -19.09 12.47
N ALA A 180 8.88 -17.87 12.86
CA ALA A 180 8.48 -17.28 14.13
C ALA A 180 6.95 -17.16 14.27
N PHE A 181 6.25 -16.72 13.23
CA PHE A 181 4.80 -16.58 13.29
C PHE A 181 4.09 -17.93 13.21
N SER A 182 4.63 -18.91 12.48
CA SER A 182 4.09 -20.27 12.47
C SER A 182 4.18 -20.93 13.85
N LEU A 183 5.26 -20.68 14.60
CA LEU A 183 5.42 -21.17 15.97
C LEU A 183 4.29 -20.63 16.88
N VAL A 184 4.00 -19.33 16.80
CA VAL A 184 2.92 -18.70 17.59
C VAL A 184 1.56 -19.26 17.21
N ALA A 185 1.33 -19.52 15.91
CA ALA A 185 0.06 -20.09 15.44
C ALA A 185 -0.16 -21.53 15.91
N MET A 186 0.93 -22.29 16.13
CA MET A 186 0.87 -23.69 16.55
C MET A 186 0.92 -23.89 18.07
N ASP A 187 1.38 -22.88 18.83
CA ASP A 187 1.55 -22.96 20.28
C ASP A 187 0.64 -21.97 21.03
N ASP A 188 -0.51 -22.48 21.49
CA ASP A 188 -1.48 -21.70 22.27
C ASP A 188 -0.98 -21.27 23.65
N SER A 189 0.14 -21.81 24.14
CA SER A 189 0.76 -21.32 25.37
C SER A 189 1.54 -20.01 25.19
N ILE A 190 1.67 -19.53 23.95
CA ILE A 190 2.17 -18.18 23.62
C ILE A 190 0.96 -17.24 23.52
N GLU A 191 0.74 -16.48 24.58
CA GLU A 191 -0.41 -15.58 24.71
C GLU A 191 -0.08 -14.14 24.27
N ARG A 192 1.20 -13.76 24.30
CA ARG A 192 1.68 -12.42 23.96
C ARG A 192 2.93 -12.50 23.09
N VAL A 193 2.96 -11.69 22.04
CA VAL A 193 4.10 -11.55 21.14
C VAL A 193 4.49 -10.10 21.04
N VAL A 194 5.77 -9.79 21.26
CA VAL A 194 6.33 -8.45 21.09
C VAL A 194 7.32 -8.50 19.93
N VAL A 195 7.04 -7.75 18.87
CA VAL A 195 7.91 -7.64 17.69
C VAL A 195 8.62 -6.29 17.72
N SER A 196 9.95 -6.29 17.62
CA SER A 196 10.78 -5.08 17.62
C SER A 196 11.86 -5.16 16.54
N GLY A 197 12.43 -4.02 16.15
CA GLY A 197 13.59 -3.97 15.25
C GLY A 197 14.87 -3.59 15.98
N ALA A 198 15.97 -4.28 15.71
CA ALA A 198 17.29 -3.95 16.21
C ALA A 198 17.80 -2.66 15.59
N GLY A 199 18.51 -1.84 16.36
CA GLY A 199 19.02 -0.54 15.92
C GLY A 199 17.95 0.55 15.93
N SER A 200 18.07 1.52 15.03
CA SER A 200 17.27 2.75 15.02
C SER A 200 16.04 2.74 14.11
N CYS A 201 15.75 1.61 13.45
CA CYS A 201 14.66 1.49 12.50
C CYS A 201 13.94 0.17 12.71
N PHE A 202 12.60 0.18 12.72
CA PHE A 202 11.84 -1.06 12.89
C PHE A 202 12.02 -1.95 11.66
N SER A 203 11.65 -1.44 10.48
CA SER A 203 11.90 -2.04 9.18
C SER A 203 11.77 -0.99 8.08
N ALA A 204 12.64 -1.04 7.08
CA ALA A 204 12.54 -0.23 5.87
C ALA A 204 11.52 -0.77 4.83
N GLY A 205 10.83 -1.87 5.13
CA GLY A 205 9.94 -2.55 4.18
C GLY A 205 10.70 -3.52 3.28
N GLY A 206 10.22 -3.76 2.05
CA GLY A 206 10.84 -4.71 1.12
C GLY A 206 12.29 -4.38 0.78
N ASP A 207 13.15 -5.39 0.72
CA ASP A 207 14.55 -5.21 0.31
C ASP A 207 14.65 -4.84 -1.18
N LEU A 208 15.00 -3.58 -1.44
CA LEU A 208 15.11 -3.03 -2.79
C LEU A 208 16.22 -3.70 -3.62
N THR A 209 17.21 -4.34 -2.99
CA THR A 209 18.26 -5.06 -3.73
C THR A 209 17.75 -6.34 -4.39
N GLU A 210 16.65 -6.91 -3.88
CA GLU A 210 15.96 -8.06 -4.45
C GLU A 210 14.99 -7.68 -5.59
N PHE A 211 14.74 -6.38 -5.78
CA PHE A 211 13.80 -5.92 -6.80
C PHE A 211 14.37 -6.16 -8.21
N GLY A 212 13.51 -6.67 -9.09
CA GLY A 212 13.87 -7.05 -10.46
C GLY A 212 14.73 -8.32 -10.57
N VAL A 213 14.89 -9.10 -9.49
CA VAL A 213 15.54 -10.43 -9.57
C VAL A 213 14.64 -11.44 -10.28
N SER A 214 13.33 -11.45 -9.98
CA SER A 214 12.36 -12.23 -10.75
C SER A 214 11.94 -11.47 -12.01
N LYS A 215 11.97 -12.15 -13.16
CA LYS A 215 11.43 -11.64 -14.43
C LYS A 215 9.98 -12.05 -14.66
N ASP A 216 9.50 -13.06 -13.93
CA ASP A 216 8.12 -13.51 -13.97
C ASP A 216 7.38 -12.94 -12.75
N VAL A 217 6.53 -11.94 -13.00
CA VAL A 217 5.75 -11.26 -11.96
C VAL A 217 4.56 -12.08 -11.47
N ALA A 218 4.04 -12.99 -12.30
CA ALA A 218 2.97 -13.91 -11.93
C ALA A 218 3.51 -14.98 -10.97
N GLU A 219 4.69 -15.53 -11.28
CA GLU A 219 5.39 -16.45 -10.38
C GLU A 219 5.79 -15.75 -9.07
N ALA A 220 6.28 -14.51 -9.14
CA ALA A 220 6.58 -13.74 -7.94
C ALA A 220 5.34 -13.51 -7.06
N HIS A 221 4.17 -13.22 -7.66
CA HIS A 221 2.90 -13.16 -6.94
C HIS A 221 2.55 -14.50 -6.29
N ARG A 222 2.61 -15.61 -7.05
CA ARG A 222 2.33 -16.95 -6.54
C ARG A 222 3.22 -17.30 -5.34
N ILE A 223 4.52 -17.01 -5.42
CA ILE A 223 5.46 -17.24 -4.31
C ILE A 223 5.07 -16.40 -3.09
N ARG A 224 4.73 -15.11 -3.26
CA ARG A 224 4.25 -14.28 -2.14
C ARG A 224 3.03 -14.88 -1.48
N GLN A 225 2.06 -15.39 -2.23
CA GLN A 225 0.86 -16.02 -1.66
C GLN A 225 1.16 -17.33 -0.91
N LEU A 226 2.16 -18.09 -1.34
CA LEU A 226 2.54 -19.36 -0.70
C LEU A 226 3.43 -19.21 0.53
N LYS A 227 4.13 -18.08 0.66
CA LYS A 227 5.13 -17.85 1.69
C LYS A 227 4.90 -16.56 2.48
N MET A 228 3.66 -16.10 2.58
CA MET A 228 3.34 -14.84 3.27
C MET A 228 3.34 -15.07 4.79
N PRO A 229 4.26 -14.46 5.56
CA PRO A 229 4.25 -14.62 7.02
C PRO A 229 2.94 -14.13 7.64
N ALA A 230 2.33 -13.11 7.02
CA ALA A 230 1.08 -12.50 7.50
C ALA A 230 -0.11 -13.47 7.55
N GLN A 231 -0.07 -14.61 6.84
CA GLN A 231 -1.14 -15.62 6.94
C GLN A 231 -1.21 -16.24 8.34
N TYR A 232 -0.07 -16.49 8.98
CA TYR A 232 -0.03 -16.94 10.37
C TYR A 232 -0.42 -15.81 11.33
N LEU A 233 0.00 -14.58 11.02
CA LEU A 233 -0.22 -13.44 11.91
C LEU A 233 -1.69 -12.99 11.95
N ALA A 234 -2.39 -12.98 10.81
CA ALA A 234 -3.70 -12.35 10.67
C ALA A 234 -4.77 -12.94 11.61
N GLU A 235 -4.81 -14.27 11.76
CA GLU A 235 -5.77 -14.94 12.64
C GLU A 235 -5.43 -14.79 14.13
N HIS A 236 -4.17 -14.47 14.44
CA HIS A 236 -3.66 -14.32 15.80
C HIS A 236 -3.31 -12.88 16.15
N ALA A 237 -3.77 -11.90 15.37
CA ALA A 237 -3.33 -10.50 15.46
C ALA A 237 -3.47 -9.91 16.88
N GLY A 238 -4.48 -10.33 17.65
CA GLY A 238 -4.69 -9.89 19.04
C GLY A 238 -3.59 -10.30 20.03
N ARG A 239 -2.73 -11.26 19.68
CA ARG A 239 -1.57 -11.66 20.49
C ARG A 239 -0.34 -10.77 20.23
N TYR A 240 -0.30 -10.05 19.10
CA TYR A 240 0.88 -9.32 18.66
C TYR A 240 0.87 -7.85 19.09
N SER A 241 2.03 -7.35 19.45
CA SER A 241 2.31 -5.92 19.63
C SER A 241 3.60 -5.59 18.89
N PHE A 242 3.57 -4.52 18.10
CA PHE A 242 4.71 -4.07 17.30
C PHE A 242 5.25 -2.77 17.90
N ASN A 243 6.52 -2.78 18.28
CA ASN A 243 7.22 -1.60 18.79
C ASN A 243 7.87 -0.86 17.62
N LEU A 244 7.17 0.14 17.09
CA LEU A 244 7.70 1.03 16.06
C LEU A 244 8.56 2.12 16.72
N HIS A 245 9.72 2.43 16.12
CA HIS A 245 10.60 3.52 16.56
C HIS A 245 10.10 4.88 16.06
#